data_AF-A0A938GM13-F1
#
_entry.id   AF-A0A938GM13-F1
#
_cell.length_a   1.000
_cell.length_b   1.000
_cell.length_c   1.000
_cell.angle_alpha   90.00
_cell.angle_beta   90.00
_cell.angle_gamma   90.00
#
_symmetry.space_group_name_H-M   'P 1'
#
loop_
_entity.id
_entity.type
_entity.pdbx_description
1 polymer ?
#
loop_
_entity_poly.entity_id
_entity_poly.type
_entity_poly.pdbx_seq_one_letter_code
_entity_poly.pdbx_strand_id
1 'polypeptide(L)'
;MDVLLGAPGSTEMKLRIVRSQLEPSTIRFQQSTHAAAGAVLQGIKGASQHIDVEVKRAEAMIIAALCVSVLIIGVSCTFIIRAVNKPLNDLTRAMEGVRKGDFTVRLESRRRDELGELAAGFNHMSDSLGELVRQVQESGNVVNTASANLAGVARQQEVSAQETAATTVEIGATAKEISATSQELVRTVKEVAQVAEQTTAMAGNGQGGLLRMQETMVQVMTAAATISGKLTVLNEKAGSISQVVTTIAKVADQTNLLSLNAAIEAEKAGEYGRGFSVVATEIRRLADQTAIASHDIEQTVKEMQTAVSAGVMSVDKFSEEVQRGVEEVNQVGSQFNEIIRQVQALTPRFESVNEGMQMHAAGAQEISTSLTQLGESTQQTVIALRQSTVTLERLNEASTKLRGAISSFRLQESTAGPSLGAGLADLRLRRSSDCPASSSGVAF
;
A
#
# COMPACT_ATOMS: atom_id res chain seq x y z
N MET A 1 -189.02 17.04 -79.79
CA MET A 1 -188.36 17.41 -78.52
C MET A 1 -186.94 17.79 -78.85
N ASP A 2 -186.59 19.06 -79.11
CA ASP A 2 -186.98 20.34 -78.45
C ASP A 2 -186.38 20.42 -77.04
N VAL A 3 -185.76 21.50 -76.53
CA VAL A 3 -185.64 22.95 -76.88
C VAL A 3 -184.38 23.50 -76.15
N LEU A 4 -183.54 24.47 -76.55
CA LEU A 4 -183.27 25.28 -77.77
C LEU A 4 -181.81 25.85 -77.72
N LEU A 5 -181.40 26.61 -78.76
CA LEU A 5 -180.46 27.77 -78.85
C LEU A 5 -179.44 28.08 -77.72
N GLY A 6 -178.21 28.57 -77.98
CA GLY A 6 -177.48 28.83 -79.24
C GLY A 6 -176.64 30.14 -79.24
N ALA A 7 -175.40 30.12 -79.75
CA ALA A 7 -174.57 31.28 -80.15
C ALA A 7 -173.24 30.85 -80.84
N PRO A 8 -172.81 31.42 -81.99
CA PRO A 8 -171.54 31.06 -82.66
C PRO A 8 -170.46 32.17 -82.63
N GLY A 9 -169.17 31.79 -82.61
CA GLY A 9 -168.06 32.72 -82.95
C GLY A 9 -166.65 32.37 -82.44
N SER A 10 -165.63 32.88 -83.15
CA SER A 10 -164.21 33.00 -82.73
C SER A 10 -163.35 31.73 -82.55
N THR A 11 -163.22 30.92 -83.61
CA THR A 11 -162.17 29.87 -83.68
C THR A 11 -160.79 30.44 -84.05
N GLU A 12 -160.72 31.55 -84.80
CA GLU A 12 -159.45 32.11 -85.32
C GLU A 12 -158.51 32.69 -84.25
N MET A 13 -159.04 33.22 -83.15
CA MET A 13 -158.24 33.99 -82.19
C MET A 13 -157.17 33.14 -81.48
N LYS A 14 -157.39 31.83 -81.34
CA LYS A 14 -156.44 30.91 -80.68
C LYS A 14 -155.19 30.62 -81.53
N LEU A 15 -155.31 30.61 -82.86
CA LEU A 15 -154.18 30.37 -83.77
C LEU A 15 -153.20 31.55 -83.84
N ARG A 16 -153.67 32.78 -83.58
CA ARG A 16 -152.84 33.99 -83.64
C ARG A 16 -151.85 34.13 -82.47
N ILE A 17 -152.12 33.47 -81.33
CA ILE A 17 -151.26 33.50 -80.14
C ILE A 17 -150.00 32.64 -80.35
N VAL A 18 -150.15 31.42 -80.87
CA VAL A 18 -149.03 30.48 -81.04
C VAL A 18 -147.93 31.04 -81.95
N ARG A 19 -148.30 31.57 -83.12
CA ARG A 19 -147.36 32.11 -84.12
C ARG A 19 -146.74 33.46 -83.74
N SER A 20 -147.29 34.20 -82.76
CA SER A 20 -146.77 35.53 -82.39
C SER A 20 -145.87 35.54 -81.16
N GLN A 21 -145.92 34.51 -80.29
CA GLN A 21 -145.23 34.52 -78.99
C GLN A 21 -144.14 33.44 -78.83
N LEU A 22 -144.29 32.24 -79.44
CA LEU A 22 -143.38 31.13 -79.15
C LEU A 22 -142.12 31.10 -80.03
N GLU A 23 -142.23 31.25 -81.36
CA GLU A 23 -141.07 31.22 -82.28
C GLU A 23 -139.94 32.23 -81.94
N PRO A 24 -140.21 33.52 -81.65
CA PRO A 24 -139.15 34.47 -81.28
C PRO A 24 -138.60 34.26 -79.85
N SER A 25 -139.14 33.31 -79.09
CA SER A 25 -138.71 32.97 -77.73
C SER A 25 -137.75 31.78 -77.73
N THR A 26 -137.99 30.75 -78.54
CA THR A 26 -137.08 29.61 -78.69
C THR A 26 -135.73 29.99 -79.31
N ILE A 27 -135.71 30.86 -80.32
CA ILE A 27 -134.45 31.30 -80.97
C ILE A 27 -133.55 32.05 -79.99
N ARG A 28 -134.12 32.93 -79.15
CA ARG A 28 -133.35 33.68 -78.13
C ARG A 28 -132.77 32.77 -77.05
N PHE A 29 -133.50 31.73 -76.64
CA PHE A 29 -132.99 30.72 -75.71
C PHE A 29 -131.78 29.99 -76.34
N GLN A 30 -131.89 29.54 -77.59
CA GLN A 30 -130.81 28.82 -78.29
C GLN A 30 -129.56 29.68 -78.52
N GLN A 31 -129.71 30.99 -78.77
CA GLN A 31 -128.58 31.92 -78.84
C GLN A 31 -127.91 32.14 -77.46
N SER A 32 -128.69 32.31 -76.39
CA SER A 32 -128.14 32.50 -75.04
C SER A 32 -127.36 31.28 -74.54
N THR A 33 -127.83 30.05 -74.83
CA THR A 33 -127.12 28.81 -74.48
C THR A 33 -125.80 28.65 -75.24
N HIS A 34 -125.75 29.02 -76.53
CA HIS A 34 -124.49 29.00 -77.29
C HIS A 34 -123.50 30.07 -76.78
N ALA A 35 -123.97 31.27 -76.44
CA ALA A 35 -123.13 32.33 -75.87
C ALA A 35 -122.54 31.91 -74.51
N ALA A 36 -123.35 31.30 -73.64
CA ALA A 36 -122.90 30.79 -72.34
C ALA A 36 -121.86 29.65 -72.50
N ALA A 37 -122.09 28.71 -73.42
CA ALA A 37 -121.14 27.64 -73.72
C ALA A 37 -119.78 28.18 -74.23
N GLY A 38 -119.82 29.21 -75.08
CA GLY A 38 -118.60 29.90 -75.55
C GLY A 38 -117.82 30.55 -74.40
N ALA A 39 -118.50 31.29 -73.53
CA ALA A 39 -117.89 31.95 -72.37
C ALA A 39 -117.25 30.94 -71.39
N VAL A 40 -117.92 29.81 -71.12
CA VAL A 40 -117.39 28.73 -70.26
C VAL A 40 -116.14 28.11 -70.87
N LEU A 41 -116.13 27.79 -72.17
CA LEU A 41 -114.96 27.25 -72.86
C LEU A 41 -113.78 28.23 -72.88
N GLN A 42 -114.05 29.53 -72.99
CA GLN A 42 -113.01 30.57 -72.94
C GLN A 42 -112.43 30.73 -71.53
N GLY A 43 -113.27 30.66 -70.49
CA GLY A 43 -112.82 30.61 -69.09
C GLY A 43 -111.97 29.39 -68.77
N ILE A 44 -112.36 28.21 -69.25
CA ILE A 44 -111.58 26.96 -69.08
C ILE A 44 -110.20 27.08 -69.76
N LYS A 45 -110.11 27.65 -70.97
CA LYS A 45 -108.81 27.89 -71.62
C LYS A 45 -107.93 28.88 -70.84
N GLY A 46 -108.51 29.97 -70.33
CA GLY A 46 -107.78 30.92 -69.50
C GLY A 46 -107.23 30.27 -68.21
N ALA A 47 -108.07 29.50 -67.51
CA ALA A 47 -107.65 28.75 -66.32
C ALA A 47 -106.52 27.75 -66.62
N SER A 48 -106.61 27.00 -67.72
CA SER A 48 -105.57 26.06 -68.14
C SER A 48 -104.23 26.76 -68.41
N GLN A 49 -104.24 27.90 -69.09
CA GLN A 49 -103.01 28.67 -69.37
C GLN A 49 -102.38 29.26 -68.10
N HIS A 50 -103.18 29.69 -67.12
CA HIS A 50 -102.66 30.12 -65.82
C HIS A 50 -102.04 28.95 -65.04
N ILE A 51 -102.63 27.76 -65.09
CA ILE A 51 -102.08 26.56 -64.46
C ILE A 51 -100.73 26.18 -65.10
N ASP A 52 -100.63 26.14 -66.43
CA ASP A 52 -99.38 25.80 -67.14
C ASP A 52 -98.22 26.75 -66.80
N VAL A 53 -98.49 28.04 -66.59
CA VAL A 53 -97.47 29.04 -66.23
C VAL A 53 -96.99 28.86 -64.78
N GLU A 54 -97.90 28.63 -63.83
CA GLU A 54 -97.50 28.42 -62.44
C GLU A 54 -96.85 27.03 -62.21
N VAL A 55 -97.27 25.99 -62.95
CA VAL A 55 -96.58 24.70 -62.96
C VAL A 55 -95.13 24.85 -63.44
N LYS A 56 -94.90 25.55 -64.56
CA LYS A 56 -93.53 25.80 -65.06
C LYS A 56 -92.69 26.67 -64.12
N ARG A 57 -93.31 27.60 -63.39
CA ARG A 57 -92.64 28.34 -62.31
C ARG A 57 -92.25 27.43 -61.15
N ALA A 58 -93.13 26.52 -60.73
CA ALA A 58 -92.84 25.54 -59.70
C ALA A 58 -91.72 24.58 -60.12
N GLU A 59 -91.76 24.03 -61.34
CA GLU A 59 -90.68 23.20 -61.91
C GLU A 59 -89.33 23.95 -61.92
N ALA A 60 -89.31 25.19 -62.40
CA ALA A 60 -88.10 26.00 -62.44
C ALA A 60 -87.53 26.29 -61.04
N MET A 61 -88.39 26.56 -60.04
CA MET A 61 -87.97 26.74 -58.65
C MET A 61 -87.45 25.44 -58.01
N ILE A 62 -88.07 24.29 -58.30
CA ILE A 62 -87.59 22.98 -57.83
C ILE A 62 -86.23 22.64 -58.43
N ILE A 63 -86.05 22.85 -59.75
CA ILE A 63 -84.77 22.62 -60.43
C ILE A 63 -83.69 23.58 -59.91
N ALA A 64 -84.01 24.85 -59.69
CA ALA A 64 -83.08 25.81 -59.12
C ALA A 64 -82.66 25.43 -57.69
N ALA A 65 -83.60 25.03 -56.84
CA ALA A 65 -83.33 24.54 -55.49
C ALA A 65 -82.47 23.27 -55.49
N LEU A 66 -82.73 22.34 -56.41
CA LEU A 66 -81.92 21.13 -56.60
C LEU A 66 -80.48 21.49 -56.97
N CYS A 67 -80.29 22.34 -57.99
CA CYS A 67 -78.96 22.81 -58.42
C CYS A 67 -78.20 23.53 -57.30
N VAL A 68 -78.87 24.40 -56.52
CA VAL A 68 -78.26 25.06 -55.36
C VAL A 68 -77.88 24.04 -54.28
N SER A 69 -78.73 23.05 -53.99
CA SER A 69 -78.41 22.01 -53.01
C SER A 69 -77.20 21.16 -53.40
N VAL A 70 -77.09 20.76 -54.68
CA VAL A 70 -75.92 20.04 -55.23
C VAL A 70 -74.65 20.88 -55.16
N LEU A 71 -74.73 22.19 -55.46
CA LEU A 71 -73.59 23.10 -55.40
C LEU A 71 -73.11 23.30 -53.95
N ILE A 72 -74.03 23.47 -53.00
CA ILE A 72 -73.71 23.53 -51.56
C ILE A 72 -73.05 22.23 -51.09
N ILE A 73 -73.63 21.06 -51.43
CA ILE A 73 -73.05 19.75 -51.07
C ILE A 73 -71.64 19.61 -51.66
N GLY A 74 -71.41 19.99 -52.92
CA GLY A 74 -70.10 19.95 -53.56
C GLY A 74 -69.06 20.85 -52.86
N VAL A 75 -69.43 22.08 -52.49
CA VAL A 75 -68.56 23.00 -51.74
C VAL A 75 -68.28 22.48 -50.33
N SER A 76 -69.30 22.04 -49.60
CA SER A 76 -69.17 21.49 -48.25
C SER A 76 -68.33 20.21 -48.22
N CYS A 77 -68.54 19.27 -49.14
CA CYS A 77 -67.66 18.10 -49.29
C CYS A 77 -66.22 18.51 -49.58
N THR A 78 -65.99 19.46 -50.50
CA THR A 78 -64.63 19.95 -50.80
C THR A 78 -63.97 20.61 -49.59
N PHE A 79 -64.74 21.32 -48.76
CA PHE A 79 -64.26 21.94 -47.54
C PHE A 79 -63.93 20.89 -46.47
N ILE A 80 -64.82 19.92 -46.22
CA ILE A 80 -64.61 18.80 -45.27
C ILE A 80 -63.42 17.94 -45.68
N ILE A 81 -63.32 17.55 -46.95
CA ILE A 81 -62.19 16.78 -47.49
C ILE A 81 -60.86 17.52 -47.27
N ARG A 82 -60.81 18.85 -47.50
CA ARG A 82 -59.61 19.65 -47.20
C ARG A 82 -59.36 19.82 -45.70
N ALA A 83 -60.41 19.91 -44.88
CA ALA A 83 -60.31 20.03 -43.43
C ALA A 83 -59.84 18.74 -42.75
N VAL A 84 -60.10 17.56 -43.33
CA VAL A 84 -59.69 16.25 -42.77
C VAL A 84 -58.42 15.72 -43.44
N ASN A 85 -58.37 15.65 -44.77
CA ASN A 85 -57.26 15.00 -45.47
C ASN A 85 -55.95 15.79 -45.39
N LYS A 86 -55.98 17.13 -45.22
CA LYS A 86 -54.75 17.91 -45.03
C LYS A 86 -54.03 17.54 -43.73
N PRO A 87 -54.62 17.72 -42.52
CA PRO A 87 -53.93 17.36 -41.28
C PRO A 87 -53.58 15.87 -41.19
N LEU A 88 -54.39 14.96 -41.76
CA LEU A 88 -54.02 13.53 -41.83
C LEU A 88 -52.79 13.28 -42.72
N ASN A 89 -52.66 13.96 -43.85
CA ASN A 89 -51.47 13.85 -44.72
C ASN A 89 -50.24 14.49 -44.06
N ASP A 90 -50.41 15.64 -43.39
CA ASP A 90 -49.33 16.30 -42.67
C ASP A 90 -48.87 15.47 -41.44
N LEU A 91 -49.77 14.80 -40.71
CA LEU A 91 -49.46 13.78 -39.71
C LEU A 91 -48.74 12.56 -40.33
N THR A 92 -49.21 12.07 -41.49
CA THR A 92 -48.58 10.93 -42.18
C THR A 92 -47.13 11.27 -42.57
N ARG A 93 -46.88 12.50 -43.03
CA ARG A 93 -45.54 13.02 -43.33
C ARG A 93 -44.67 13.16 -42.08
N ALA A 94 -45.25 13.60 -40.96
CA ALA A 94 -44.52 13.71 -39.70
C ALA A 94 -44.16 12.32 -39.12
N MET A 95 -45.07 11.34 -39.19
CA MET A 95 -44.77 9.95 -38.87
C MET A 95 -43.71 9.34 -39.80
N GLU A 96 -43.69 9.68 -41.09
CA GLU A 96 -42.63 9.27 -42.03
C GLU A 96 -41.27 9.93 -41.71
N GLY A 97 -41.26 11.13 -41.11
CA GLY A 97 -40.07 11.76 -40.53
C GLY A 97 -39.56 10.99 -39.30
N VAL A 98 -40.44 10.74 -38.33
CA VAL A 98 -40.13 9.95 -37.13
C VAL A 98 -39.69 8.51 -37.47
N ARG A 99 -40.28 7.87 -38.49
CA ARG A 99 -39.87 6.55 -39.01
C ARG A 99 -38.46 6.56 -39.61
N LYS A 100 -37.98 7.70 -40.10
CA LYS A 100 -36.60 7.94 -40.55
C LYS A 100 -35.67 8.39 -39.40
N GLY A 101 -36.19 8.45 -38.17
CA GLY A 101 -35.45 8.88 -36.99
C GLY A 101 -35.39 10.39 -36.78
N ASP A 102 -36.18 11.18 -37.51
CA ASP A 102 -36.22 12.63 -37.35
C ASP A 102 -37.25 13.04 -36.29
N PHE A 103 -36.81 13.17 -35.04
CA PHE A 103 -37.64 13.59 -33.91
C PHE A 103 -37.75 15.12 -33.77
N THR A 104 -37.24 15.90 -34.74
CA THR A 104 -37.39 17.37 -34.76
C THR A 104 -38.73 17.83 -35.33
N VAL A 105 -39.42 16.96 -36.07
CA VAL A 105 -40.68 17.30 -36.76
C VAL A 105 -41.81 17.52 -35.75
N ARG A 106 -42.48 18.67 -35.80
CA ARG A 106 -43.66 18.99 -34.97
C ARG A 106 -44.86 19.34 -35.84
N LEU A 107 -46.04 19.00 -35.35
CA LEU A 107 -47.33 19.34 -35.97
C LEU A 107 -47.91 20.59 -35.31
N GLU A 108 -47.91 21.71 -36.04
CA GLU A 108 -48.61 22.92 -35.63
C GLU A 108 -50.12 22.80 -35.91
N SER A 109 -50.89 22.44 -34.88
CA SER A 109 -52.36 22.53 -34.92
C SER A 109 -52.86 23.58 -33.93
N ARG A 110 -53.65 24.54 -34.42
CA ARG A 110 -54.40 25.51 -33.59
C ARG A 110 -55.85 25.07 -33.34
N ARG A 111 -56.18 23.81 -33.65
CA ARG A 111 -57.53 23.28 -33.49
C ARG A 111 -57.80 22.79 -32.08
N ARG A 112 -59.09 22.60 -31.78
CA ARG A 112 -59.62 21.99 -30.56
C ARG A 112 -60.58 20.84 -30.90
N ASP A 113 -60.29 20.15 -32.01
CA ASP A 113 -60.92 18.92 -32.46
C ASP A 113 -60.00 17.72 -32.16
N GLU A 114 -60.48 16.51 -32.43
CA GLU A 114 -59.77 15.24 -32.21
C GLU A 114 -58.46 15.18 -33.04
N LEU A 115 -58.40 15.91 -34.16
CA LEU A 115 -57.19 16.06 -34.99
C LEU A 115 -56.16 17.01 -34.35
N GLY A 116 -56.60 17.98 -33.55
CA GLY A 116 -55.74 18.79 -32.68
C GLY A 116 -55.16 17.97 -31.52
N GLU A 117 -55.97 17.13 -30.87
CA GLU A 117 -55.50 16.24 -29.80
C GLU A 117 -54.51 15.18 -30.34
N LEU A 118 -54.80 14.57 -31.49
CA LEU A 118 -53.90 13.64 -32.16
C LEU A 118 -52.56 14.28 -32.56
N ALA A 119 -52.56 15.55 -33.00
CA ALA A 119 -51.34 16.30 -33.27
C ALA A 119 -50.53 16.59 -31.99
N ALA A 120 -51.19 16.91 -30.88
CA ALA A 120 -50.55 17.10 -29.58
C ALA A 120 -49.94 15.80 -29.04
N GLY A 121 -50.67 14.67 -29.14
CA GLY A 121 -50.17 13.34 -28.77
C GLY A 121 -48.97 12.89 -29.61
N PHE A 122 -48.99 13.16 -30.93
CA PHE A 122 -47.82 12.93 -31.80
C PHE A 122 -46.60 13.76 -31.39
N ASN A 123 -46.80 15.04 -31.05
CA ASN A 123 -45.71 15.90 -30.57
C ASN A 123 -45.12 15.34 -29.27
N HIS A 124 -45.96 15.05 -28.26
CA HIS A 124 -45.51 14.48 -26.98
C HIS A 124 -44.80 13.12 -27.15
N MET A 125 -45.26 12.27 -28.06
CA MET A 125 -44.56 11.02 -28.40
C MET A 125 -43.17 11.31 -29.00
N SER A 126 -43.06 12.30 -29.89
CA SER A 126 -41.80 12.71 -30.51
C SER A 126 -40.82 13.34 -29.51
N ASP A 127 -41.33 14.14 -28.57
CA ASP A 127 -40.56 14.68 -27.44
C ASP A 127 -40.05 13.55 -26.54
N SER A 128 -40.92 12.59 -26.20
CA SER A 128 -40.59 11.45 -25.33
C SER A 128 -39.53 10.52 -25.96
N LEU A 129 -39.67 10.21 -27.26
CA LEU A 129 -38.69 9.40 -28.00
C LEU A 129 -37.37 10.14 -28.19
N GLY A 130 -37.42 11.46 -28.45
CA GLY A 130 -36.23 12.30 -28.52
C GLY A 130 -35.45 12.32 -27.19
N GLU A 131 -36.13 12.51 -26.06
CA GLU A 131 -35.51 12.51 -24.74
C GLU A 131 -34.94 11.13 -24.37
N LEU A 132 -35.63 10.03 -24.67
CA LEU A 132 -35.09 8.67 -24.48
C LEU A 132 -33.80 8.46 -25.30
N VAL A 133 -33.81 8.83 -26.58
CA VAL A 133 -32.62 8.69 -27.44
C VAL A 133 -31.48 9.62 -26.98
N ARG A 134 -31.78 10.81 -26.47
CA ARG A 134 -30.81 11.71 -25.82
C ARG A 134 -30.18 11.05 -24.58
N GLN A 135 -30.98 10.46 -23.70
CA GLN A 135 -30.50 9.78 -22.49
C GLN A 135 -29.61 8.57 -22.82
N VAL A 136 -29.95 7.78 -23.85
CA VAL A 136 -29.09 6.65 -24.28
C VAL A 136 -27.81 7.16 -24.95
N GLN A 137 -27.84 8.26 -25.70
CA GLN A 137 -26.64 8.90 -26.26
C GLN A 137 -25.69 9.41 -25.15
N GLU A 138 -26.24 10.06 -24.12
CA GLU A 138 -25.51 10.54 -22.95
C GLU A 138 -24.90 9.37 -22.17
N SER A 139 -25.71 8.35 -21.86
CA SER A 139 -25.27 7.12 -21.19
C SER A 139 -24.18 6.39 -21.97
N GLY A 140 -24.30 6.30 -23.30
CA GLY A 140 -23.30 5.72 -24.18
C GLY A 140 -21.96 6.46 -24.12
N ASN A 141 -21.98 7.80 -24.11
CA ASN A 141 -20.76 8.60 -23.94
C ASN A 141 -20.10 8.40 -22.56
N VAL A 142 -20.89 8.26 -21.50
CA VAL A 142 -20.39 7.94 -20.15
C VAL A 142 -19.73 6.56 -20.14
N VAL A 143 -20.40 5.53 -20.68
CA VAL A 143 -19.86 4.15 -20.80
C VAL A 143 -18.56 4.14 -21.62
N ASN A 144 -18.51 4.88 -22.73
CA ASN A 144 -17.30 4.99 -23.55
C ASN A 144 -16.13 5.59 -22.78
N THR A 145 -16.38 6.67 -22.04
CA THR A 145 -15.36 7.38 -21.27
C THR A 145 -14.88 6.55 -20.08
N ALA A 146 -15.80 5.88 -19.37
CA ALA A 146 -15.47 4.94 -18.30
C ALA A 146 -14.64 3.74 -18.82
N SER A 147 -14.96 3.22 -20.01
CA SER A 147 -14.21 2.12 -20.63
C SER A 147 -12.78 2.53 -20.98
N ALA A 148 -12.59 3.72 -21.59
CA ALA A 148 -11.28 4.24 -21.92
C ALA A 148 -10.42 4.49 -20.65
N ASN A 149 -11.03 5.06 -19.60
CA ASN A 149 -10.36 5.29 -18.31
C ASN A 149 -9.95 3.96 -17.65
N LEU A 150 -10.85 2.96 -17.61
CA LEU A 150 -10.54 1.66 -16.98
C LEU A 150 -9.49 0.88 -17.78
N ALA A 151 -9.41 1.06 -19.10
CA ALA A 151 -8.32 0.49 -19.91
C ALA A 151 -6.96 1.16 -19.62
N GLY A 152 -6.95 2.45 -19.28
CA GLY A 152 -5.76 3.14 -18.76
C GLY A 152 -5.32 2.58 -17.40
N VAL A 153 -6.26 2.43 -16.46
CA VAL A 153 -6.01 1.84 -15.14
C VAL A 153 -5.51 0.39 -15.25
N ALA A 154 -6.10 -0.44 -16.11
CA ALA A 154 -5.69 -1.83 -16.30
C ALA A 154 -4.24 -1.95 -16.79
N ARG A 155 -3.81 -1.07 -17.71
CA ARG A 155 -2.40 -1.01 -18.18
C ARG A 155 -1.45 -0.55 -17.09
N GLN A 156 -1.81 0.47 -16.31
CA GLN A 156 -0.99 0.92 -15.18
C GLN A 156 -0.83 -0.19 -14.13
N GLN A 157 -1.90 -0.93 -13.84
CA GLN A 157 -1.86 -2.06 -12.91
C GLN A 157 -1.03 -3.24 -13.46
N GLU A 158 -0.97 -3.45 -14.79
CA GLU A 158 -0.10 -4.48 -15.38
C GLU A 158 1.38 -4.10 -15.24
N VAL A 159 1.74 -2.83 -15.39
CA VAL A 159 3.10 -2.32 -15.11
C VAL A 159 3.45 -2.51 -13.64
N SER A 160 2.60 -2.06 -12.71
CA SER A 160 2.91 -2.19 -11.27
C SER A 160 2.85 -3.62 -10.74
N ALA A 161 2.15 -4.54 -11.42
CA ALA A 161 2.28 -5.97 -11.18
C ALA A 161 3.64 -6.52 -11.65
N GLN A 162 4.18 -6.06 -12.79
CA GLN A 162 5.53 -6.43 -13.24
C GLN A 162 6.62 -5.87 -12.31
N GLU A 163 6.48 -4.64 -11.84
CA GLU A 163 7.36 -4.05 -10.80
C GLU A 163 7.32 -4.88 -9.51
N THR A 164 6.11 -5.21 -9.02
CA THR A 164 5.92 -6.06 -7.83
C THR A 164 6.58 -7.43 -8.01
N ALA A 165 6.47 -8.05 -9.19
CA ALA A 165 7.10 -9.33 -9.47
C ALA A 165 8.65 -9.24 -9.46
N ALA A 166 9.22 -8.17 -10.01
CA ALA A 166 10.68 -7.94 -9.98
C ALA A 166 11.20 -7.77 -8.54
N THR A 167 10.57 -6.91 -7.75
CA THR A 167 10.92 -6.72 -6.32
C THR A 167 10.69 -8.00 -5.50
N THR A 168 9.68 -8.81 -5.83
CA THR A 168 9.45 -10.12 -5.18
C THR A 168 10.63 -11.08 -5.40
N VAL A 169 11.24 -11.08 -6.59
CA VAL A 169 12.44 -11.87 -6.89
C VAL A 169 13.67 -11.34 -6.14
N GLU A 170 13.83 -10.01 -6.07
CA GLU A 170 14.93 -9.35 -5.36
C GLU A 170 14.92 -9.66 -3.86
N ILE A 171 13.80 -9.40 -3.16
CA ILE A 171 13.65 -9.75 -1.74
C ILE A 171 13.78 -11.27 -1.54
N GLY A 172 13.36 -12.08 -2.52
CA GLY A 172 13.52 -13.53 -2.52
C GLY A 172 14.98 -14.02 -2.61
N ALA A 173 15.87 -13.21 -3.20
CA ALA A 173 17.31 -13.44 -3.16
C ALA A 173 17.88 -13.03 -1.80
N THR A 174 17.55 -11.83 -1.30
CA THR A 174 17.98 -11.34 0.02
C THR A 174 17.55 -12.28 1.16
N ALA A 175 16.35 -12.84 1.10
CA ALA A 175 15.89 -13.83 2.08
C ALA A 175 16.76 -15.10 2.08
N LYS A 176 17.18 -15.61 0.92
CA LYS A 176 18.10 -16.76 0.83
C LYS A 176 19.48 -16.40 1.36
N GLU A 177 19.96 -15.19 1.09
CA GLU A 177 21.24 -14.69 1.62
C GLU A 177 21.22 -14.55 3.15
N ILE A 178 20.13 -14.03 3.73
CA ILE A 178 19.94 -14.00 5.20
C ILE A 178 19.94 -15.43 5.77
N SER A 179 19.24 -16.38 5.14
CA SER A 179 19.21 -17.76 5.61
C SER A 179 20.59 -18.45 5.53
N ALA A 180 21.37 -18.19 4.48
CA ALA A 180 22.71 -18.73 4.30
C ALA A 180 23.73 -18.13 5.28
N THR A 181 23.77 -16.80 5.38
CA THR A 181 24.65 -16.08 6.33
C THR A 181 24.30 -16.40 7.78
N SER A 182 23.02 -16.65 8.09
CA SER A 182 22.61 -17.15 9.41
C SER A 182 23.20 -18.53 9.72
N GLN A 183 23.12 -19.48 8.77
CA GLN A 183 23.71 -20.82 8.94
C GLN A 183 25.24 -20.77 9.06
N GLU A 184 25.90 -19.88 8.32
CA GLU A 184 27.34 -19.65 8.45
C GLU A 184 27.71 -19.03 9.81
N LEU A 185 26.95 -18.06 10.31
CA LEU A 185 27.23 -17.45 11.61
C LEU A 185 26.98 -18.44 12.77
N VAL A 186 26.02 -19.36 12.67
CA VAL A 186 25.89 -20.51 13.59
C VAL A 186 27.14 -21.39 13.57
N ARG A 187 27.75 -21.62 12.40
CA ARG A 187 29.00 -22.38 12.24
C ARG A 187 30.17 -21.65 12.94
N THR A 188 30.33 -20.36 12.65
CA THR A 188 31.36 -19.49 13.24
C THR A 188 31.23 -19.37 14.76
N VAL A 189 30.02 -19.23 15.30
CA VAL A 189 29.79 -19.19 16.75
C VAL A 189 30.23 -20.48 17.45
N LYS A 190 30.05 -21.64 16.81
CA LYS A 190 30.55 -22.93 17.34
C LYS A 190 32.08 -23.02 17.30
N GLU A 191 32.72 -22.51 16.25
CA GLU A 191 34.19 -22.44 16.17
C GLU A 191 34.75 -21.52 17.26
N VAL A 192 34.13 -20.35 17.50
CA VAL A 192 34.55 -19.42 18.56
C VAL A 192 34.29 -20.01 19.96
N ALA A 193 33.18 -20.74 20.17
CA ALA A 193 32.92 -21.44 21.43
C ALA A 193 33.98 -22.53 21.71
N GLN A 194 34.38 -23.31 20.69
CA GLN A 194 35.45 -24.30 20.83
C GLN A 194 36.80 -23.63 21.17
N VAL A 195 37.12 -22.48 20.57
CA VAL A 195 38.32 -21.70 20.91
C VAL A 195 38.25 -21.15 22.34
N ALA A 196 37.06 -20.76 22.82
CA ALA A 196 36.84 -20.34 24.20
C ALA A 196 37.11 -21.50 25.17
N GLU A 197 36.55 -22.70 24.95
CA GLU A 197 36.83 -23.89 25.75
C GLU A 197 38.32 -24.25 25.80
N GLN A 198 39.00 -24.22 24.65
CA GLN A 198 40.45 -24.44 24.57
C GLN A 198 41.24 -23.38 25.35
N THR A 199 40.81 -22.13 25.31
CA THR A 199 41.42 -21.02 26.08
C THR A 199 41.22 -21.23 27.58
N THR A 200 40.03 -21.62 28.03
CA THR A 200 39.76 -21.97 29.44
C THR A 200 40.63 -23.14 29.92
N ALA A 201 40.76 -24.20 29.11
CA ALA A 201 41.62 -25.33 29.42
C ALA A 201 43.11 -24.94 29.49
N MET A 202 43.58 -24.10 28.58
CA MET A 202 44.96 -23.59 28.58
C MET A 202 45.24 -22.70 29.80
N ALA A 203 44.31 -21.81 30.16
CA ALA A 203 44.40 -20.99 31.36
C ALA A 203 44.41 -21.82 32.65
N GLY A 204 43.57 -22.85 32.74
CA GLY A 204 43.56 -23.80 33.87
C GLY A 204 44.88 -24.57 34.01
N ASN A 205 45.45 -25.03 32.89
CA ASN A 205 46.78 -25.66 32.86
C ASN A 205 47.89 -24.68 33.30
N GLY A 206 47.82 -23.42 32.87
CA GLY A 206 48.72 -22.35 33.31
C GLY A 206 48.65 -22.11 34.82
N GLN A 207 47.45 -21.94 35.37
CA GLN A 207 47.22 -21.77 36.81
C GLN A 207 47.71 -22.99 37.61
N GLY A 208 47.51 -24.21 37.11
CA GLY A 208 48.08 -25.43 37.68
C GLY A 208 49.62 -25.48 37.65
N GLY A 209 50.25 -24.84 36.66
CA GLY A 209 51.70 -24.62 36.61
C GLY A 209 52.19 -23.63 37.67
N LEU A 210 51.48 -22.53 37.87
CA LEU A 210 51.80 -21.52 38.89
C LEU A 210 51.73 -22.10 40.31
N LEU A 211 50.76 -22.95 40.61
CA LEU A 211 50.66 -23.63 41.91
C LEU A 211 51.88 -24.52 42.21
N ARG A 212 52.40 -25.27 41.21
CA ARG A 212 53.64 -26.06 41.36
C ARG A 212 54.88 -25.17 41.51
N MET A 213 54.91 -24.02 40.85
CA MET A 213 56.00 -23.04 41.04
C MET A 213 55.95 -22.42 42.44
N GLN A 214 54.76 -22.09 42.96
CA GLN A 214 54.58 -21.61 44.33
C GLN A 214 55.05 -22.64 45.37
N GLU A 215 54.69 -23.92 45.20
CA GLU A 215 55.21 -25.02 46.02
C GLU A 215 56.75 -25.10 45.97
N THR A 216 57.33 -24.99 44.76
CA THR A 216 58.78 -24.99 44.55
C THR A 216 59.45 -23.82 45.26
N MET A 217 58.89 -22.61 45.21
CA MET A 217 59.43 -21.44 45.91
C MET A 217 59.40 -21.62 47.43
N VAL A 218 58.35 -22.23 48.01
CA VAL A 218 58.30 -22.55 49.45
C VAL A 218 59.39 -23.55 49.84
N GLN A 219 59.66 -24.55 48.99
CA GLN A 219 60.78 -25.49 49.20
C GLN A 219 62.14 -24.75 49.13
N VAL A 220 62.30 -23.81 48.20
CA VAL A 220 63.51 -22.97 48.07
C VAL A 220 63.71 -22.06 49.29
N MET A 221 62.67 -21.40 49.80
CA MET A 221 62.74 -20.62 51.04
C MET A 221 63.15 -21.49 52.24
N THR A 222 62.60 -22.70 52.34
CA THR A 222 62.92 -23.65 53.41
C THR A 222 64.39 -24.10 53.34
N ALA A 223 64.91 -24.32 52.13
CA ALA A 223 66.33 -24.61 51.91
C ALA A 223 67.23 -23.40 52.24
N ALA A 224 66.85 -22.18 51.84
CA ALA A 224 67.57 -20.95 52.15
C ALA A 224 67.66 -20.70 53.68
N ALA A 225 66.54 -20.81 54.39
CA ALA A 225 66.51 -20.71 55.86
C ALA A 225 67.41 -21.78 56.53
N THR A 226 67.43 -23.00 55.98
CA THR A 226 68.32 -24.07 56.45
C THR A 226 69.80 -23.71 56.25
N ILE A 227 70.16 -23.13 55.10
CA ILE A 227 71.53 -22.67 54.80
C ILE A 227 71.93 -21.53 55.74
N SER A 228 71.07 -20.52 55.94
CA SER A 228 71.32 -19.41 56.88
C SER A 228 71.63 -19.93 58.28
N GLY A 229 70.81 -20.86 58.81
CA GLY A 229 71.05 -21.49 60.11
C GLY A 229 72.36 -22.29 60.19
N LYS A 230 72.84 -22.89 59.10
CA LYS A 230 74.17 -23.54 59.06
C LYS A 230 75.31 -22.52 59.06
N LEU A 231 75.14 -21.38 58.38
CA LEU A 231 76.11 -20.28 58.38
C LEU A 231 76.20 -19.63 59.77
N THR A 232 75.08 -19.43 60.48
CA THR A 232 75.10 -18.95 61.89
C THR A 232 75.94 -19.87 62.78
N VAL A 233 75.72 -21.19 62.72
CA VAL A 233 76.50 -22.17 63.49
C VAL A 233 77.99 -22.17 63.08
N LEU A 234 78.32 -21.98 61.80
CA LEU A 234 79.71 -21.82 61.36
C LEU A 234 80.35 -20.56 61.95
N ASN A 235 79.62 -19.44 62.04
CA ASN A 235 80.11 -18.20 62.65
C ASN A 235 80.41 -18.38 64.14
N GLU A 236 79.53 -19.06 64.88
CA GLU A 236 79.74 -19.41 66.30
C GLU A 236 80.99 -20.29 66.48
N LYS A 237 81.20 -21.28 65.60
CA LYS A 237 82.39 -22.14 65.65
C LYS A 237 83.66 -21.39 65.28
N ALA A 238 83.62 -20.50 64.29
CA ALA A 238 84.75 -19.63 63.95
C ALA A 238 85.11 -18.70 65.13
N GLY A 239 84.12 -18.09 65.80
CA GLY A 239 84.36 -17.32 67.02
C GLY A 239 84.95 -18.15 68.17
N SER A 240 84.48 -19.39 68.33
CA SER A 240 85.04 -20.34 69.31
C SER A 240 86.51 -20.67 69.01
N ILE A 241 86.86 -20.89 67.73
CA ILE A 241 88.25 -21.16 67.31
C ILE A 241 89.12 -19.92 67.52
N SER A 242 88.65 -18.72 67.15
CA SER A 242 89.37 -17.46 67.40
C SER A 242 89.74 -17.32 68.88
N GLN A 243 88.81 -17.54 69.81
CA GLN A 243 89.09 -17.45 71.24
C GLN A 243 90.09 -18.49 71.74
N VAL A 244 90.10 -19.72 71.18
CA VAL A 244 91.13 -20.73 71.46
C VAL A 244 92.50 -20.28 70.93
N VAL A 245 92.55 -19.76 69.70
CA VAL A 245 93.79 -19.31 69.05
C VAL A 245 94.41 -18.11 69.76
N THR A 246 93.62 -17.12 70.17
CA THR A 246 94.09 -16.01 71.02
C THR A 246 94.61 -16.49 72.38
N THR A 247 94.12 -17.62 72.91
CA THR A 247 94.68 -18.25 74.11
C THR A 247 96.00 -18.99 73.82
N ILE A 248 96.12 -19.68 72.68
CA ILE A 248 97.38 -20.32 72.26
C ILE A 248 98.48 -19.26 72.04
N ALA A 249 98.16 -18.15 71.39
CA ALA A 249 99.09 -17.03 71.21
C ALA A 249 99.62 -16.49 72.56
N LYS A 250 98.73 -16.27 73.54
CA LYS A 250 99.12 -15.84 74.89
C LYS A 250 100.00 -16.87 75.62
N VAL A 251 99.76 -18.17 75.42
CA VAL A 251 100.61 -19.23 75.98
C VAL A 251 101.96 -19.28 75.26
N ALA A 252 102.01 -19.02 73.96
CA ALA A 252 103.26 -18.89 73.20
C ALA A 252 104.08 -17.69 73.69
N ASP A 253 103.49 -16.51 73.86
CA ASP A 253 104.15 -15.31 74.42
C ASP A 253 104.68 -15.56 75.85
N GLN A 254 103.89 -16.20 76.71
CA GLN A 254 104.34 -16.58 78.05
C GLN A 254 105.49 -17.59 78.02
N THR A 255 105.44 -18.57 77.11
CA THR A 255 106.51 -19.56 76.92
C THR A 255 107.78 -18.90 76.37
N ASN A 256 107.65 -17.93 75.46
CA ASN A 256 108.74 -17.12 74.93
C ASN A 256 109.45 -16.36 76.07
N LEU A 257 108.70 -15.62 76.88
CA LEU A 257 109.24 -14.90 78.05
C LEU A 257 109.86 -15.84 79.11
N LEU A 258 109.24 -16.98 79.40
CA LEU A 258 109.80 -17.99 80.30
C LEU A 258 111.13 -18.56 79.76
N SER A 259 111.18 -18.88 78.47
CA SER A 259 112.38 -19.40 77.82
C SER A 259 113.51 -18.37 77.71
N LEU A 260 113.18 -17.09 77.51
CA LEU A 260 114.15 -15.99 77.53
C LEU A 260 114.77 -15.83 78.93
N ASN A 261 113.95 -15.85 79.99
CA ASN A 261 114.42 -15.82 81.37
C ASN A 261 115.30 -17.04 81.70
N ALA A 262 114.92 -18.23 81.23
CA ALA A 262 115.72 -19.44 81.39
C ALA A 262 117.05 -19.39 80.62
N ALA A 263 117.09 -18.79 79.44
CA ALA A 263 118.32 -18.61 78.66
C ALA A 263 119.28 -17.63 79.36
N ILE A 264 118.78 -16.51 79.89
CA ILE A 264 119.56 -15.52 80.64
C ILE A 264 120.17 -16.15 81.92
N GLU A 265 119.36 -16.88 82.69
CA GLU A 265 119.87 -17.54 83.91
C GLU A 265 120.84 -18.70 83.59
N ALA A 266 120.70 -19.33 82.43
CA ALA A 266 121.64 -20.34 81.93
C ALA A 266 122.98 -19.73 81.46
N GLU A 267 123.00 -18.57 80.79
CA GLU A 267 124.26 -17.86 80.51
C GLU A 267 124.96 -17.43 81.79
N LYS A 268 124.18 -16.93 82.77
CA LYS A 268 124.64 -16.52 84.11
C LYS A 268 125.23 -17.68 84.94
N ALA A 269 124.91 -18.94 84.61
CA ALA A 269 125.51 -20.14 85.19
C ALA A 269 126.82 -20.60 84.49
N GLY A 270 127.25 -19.94 83.41
CA GLY A 270 128.51 -20.21 82.72
C GLY A 270 128.58 -21.61 82.07
N GLU A 271 129.73 -22.27 82.17
CA GLU A 271 129.98 -23.60 81.56
C GLU A 271 128.95 -24.65 82.02
N TYR A 272 128.48 -24.61 83.28
CA TYR A 272 127.45 -25.51 83.80
C TYR A 272 126.06 -25.27 83.18
N GLY A 273 125.80 -24.07 82.66
CA GLY A 273 124.52 -23.68 82.06
C GLY A 273 124.37 -23.98 80.57
N ARG A 274 125.45 -24.31 79.85
CA ARG A 274 125.44 -24.45 78.37
C ARG A 274 124.37 -25.40 77.83
N GLY A 275 124.13 -26.55 78.50
CA GLY A 275 123.07 -27.48 78.10
C GLY A 275 121.66 -26.88 78.23
N PHE A 276 121.40 -26.14 79.32
CA PHE A 276 120.13 -25.46 79.54
C PHE A 276 119.93 -24.26 78.60
N SER A 277 120.99 -23.52 78.27
CA SER A 277 120.92 -22.39 77.33
C SER A 277 120.49 -22.83 75.92
N VAL A 278 121.00 -23.97 75.43
CA VAL A 278 120.57 -24.56 74.14
C VAL A 278 119.10 -24.97 74.18
N VAL A 279 118.66 -25.65 75.24
CA VAL A 279 117.24 -26.07 75.39
C VAL A 279 116.32 -24.86 75.50
N ALA A 280 116.69 -23.84 76.28
CA ALA A 280 115.92 -22.61 76.41
C ALA A 280 115.81 -21.84 75.09
N THR A 281 116.91 -21.78 74.31
CA THR A 281 116.91 -21.16 72.98
C THR A 281 115.99 -21.89 71.99
N GLU A 282 115.96 -23.22 72.03
CA GLU A 282 115.08 -24.03 71.18
C GLU A 282 113.61 -23.93 71.60
N ILE A 283 113.31 -23.90 72.91
CA ILE A 283 111.96 -23.61 73.42
C ILE A 283 111.51 -22.21 72.95
N ARG A 284 112.40 -21.21 72.98
CA ARG A 284 112.10 -19.86 72.47
C ARG A 284 111.76 -19.89 70.97
N ARG A 285 112.57 -20.59 70.18
CA ARG A 285 112.35 -20.76 68.73
C ARG A 285 111.01 -21.44 68.41
N LEU A 286 110.62 -22.43 69.21
CA LEU A 286 109.32 -23.10 69.11
C LEU A 286 108.16 -22.20 69.57
N ALA A 287 108.36 -21.37 70.60
CA ALA A 287 107.38 -20.39 71.04
C ALA A 287 107.13 -19.30 69.98
N ASP A 288 108.19 -18.73 69.39
CA ASP A 288 108.09 -17.79 68.27
C ASP A 288 107.33 -18.41 67.08
N GLN A 289 107.66 -19.65 66.70
CA GLN A 289 106.91 -20.37 65.64
C GLN A 289 105.45 -20.61 66.00
N THR A 290 105.14 -20.89 67.27
CA THR A 290 103.76 -21.10 67.73
C THR A 290 102.96 -19.79 67.73
N ALA A 291 103.59 -18.67 68.07
CA ALA A 291 102.97 -17.35 68.01
C ALA A 291 102.63 -16.95 66.56
N ILE A 292 103.59 -17.11 65.63
CA ILE A 292 103.38 -16.85 64.20
C ILE A 292 102.25 -17.73 63.64
N ALA A 293 102.31 -19.04 63.85
CA ALA A 293 101.28 -19.97 63.38
C ALA A 293 99.90 -19.70 64.01
N SER A 294 99.85 -19.21 65.25
CA SER A 294 98.59 -18.77 65.87
C SER A 294 98.02 -17.54 65.16
N HIS A 295 98.86 -16.57 64.78
CA HIS A 295 98.39 -15.38 64.06
C HIS A 295 97.91 -15.70 62.64
N ASP A 296 98.57 -16.60 61.92
CA ASP A 296 98.11 -17.08 60.61
C ASP A 296 96.71 -17.74 60.70
N ILE A 297 96.47 -18.54 61.75
CA ILE A 297 95.15 -19.14 62.01
C ILE A 297 94.13 -18.05 62.42
N GLU A 298 94.52 -17.07 63.24
CA GLU A 298 93.65 -15.95 63.65
C GLU A 298 93.19 -15.14 62.43
N GLN A 299 94.09 -14.82 61.49
CA GLN A 299 93.74 -14.19 60.22
C GLN A 299 92.79 -15.08 59.41
N THR A 300 93.12 -16.36 59.22
CA THR A 300 92.30 -17.32 58.46
C THR A 300 90.88 -17.43 59.02
N VAL A 301 90.73 -17.45 60.35
CA VAL A 301 89.44 -17.50 61.04
C VAL A 301 88.66 -16.19 60.89
N LYS A 302 89.34 -15.03 60.91
CA LYS A 302 88.73 -13.72 60.67
C LYS A 302 88.24 -13.55 59.22
N GLU A 303 89.00 -14.06 58.25
CA GLU A 303 88.58 -14.16 56.84
C GLU A 303 87.36 -15.08 56.70
N MET A 304 87.36 -16.24 57.38
CA MET A 304 86.22 -17.15 57.42
C MET A 304 84.96 -16.49 58.02
N GLN A 305 85.07 -15.78 59.16
CA GLN A 305 83.95 -15.02 59.75
C GLN A 305 83.41 -13.96 58.78
N THR A 306 84.29 -13.25 58.08
CA THR A 306 83.91 -12.23 57.09
C THR A 306 83.15 -12.85 55.92
N ALA A 307 83.64 -13.98 55.39
CA ALA A 307 82.98 -14.72 54.32
C ALA A 307 81.63 -15.32 54.75
N VAL A 308 81.53 -15.86 55.97
CA VAL A 308 80.27 -16.40 56.52
C VAL A 308 79.24 -15.29 56.72
N SER A 309 79.64 -14.13 57.24
CA SER A 309 78.76 -12.96 57.41
C SER A 309 78.21 -12.45 56.06
N ALA A 310 79.08 -12.31 55.05
CA ALA A 310 78.66 -11.99 53.69
C ALA A 310 77.73 -13.06 53.07
N GLY A 311 77.96 -14.33 53.42
CA GLY A 311 77.08 -15.45 53.07
C GLY A 311 75.67 -15.31 53.64
N VAL A 312 75.54 -15.00 54.94
CA VAL A 312 74.24 -14.78 55.60
C VAL A 312 73.48 -13.64 54.91
N MET A 313 74.12 -12.47 54.74
CA MET A 313 73.51 -11.33 54.02
C MET A 313 73.04 -11.68 52.60
N SER A 314 73.76 -12.56 51.91
CA SER A 314 73.40 -13.02 50.57
C SER A 314 72.19 -13.96 50.58
N VAL A 315 72.05 -14.81 51.60
CA VAL A 315 70.90 -15.72 51.79
C VAL A 315 69.65 -14.95 52.24
N ASP A 316 69.80 -13.93 53.09
CA ASP A 316 68.69 -13.07 53.52
C ASP A 316 68.13 -12.31 52.30
N LYS A 317 68.99 -11.68 51.50
CA LYS A 317 68.58 -11.01 50.24
C LYS A 317 67.97 -11.99 49.22
N PHE A 318 68.51 -13.20 49.10
CA PHE A 318 67.91 -14.23 48.25
C PHE A 318 66.50 -14.61 48.72
N SER A 319 66.27 -14.64 50.04
CA SER A 319 64.94 -14.94 50.62
C SER A 319 63.93 -13.82 50.35
N GLU A 320 64.36 -12.55 50.36
CA GLU A 320 63.56 -11.39 49.96
C GLU A 320 63.17 -11.44 48.47
N GLU A 321 64.13 -11.76 47.59
CA GLU A 321 63.90 -11.93 46.15
C GLU A 321 62.91 -13.08 45.85
N VAL A 322 63.04 -14.21 46.55
CA VAL A 322 62.10 -15.34 46.41
C VAL A 322 60.71 -15.00 46.94
N GLN A 323 60.59 -14.25 48.05
CA GLN A 323 59.32 -13.76 48.57
C GLN A 323 58.60 -12.85 47.55
N ARG A 324 59.31 -11.91 46.92
CA ARG A 324 58.75 -11.10 45.82
C ARG A 324 58.29 -11.97 44.64
N GLY A 325 59.07 -12.99 44.29
CA GLY A 325 58.68 -13.97 43.27
C GLY A 325 57.38 -14.72 43.61
N VAL A 326 57.15 -15.08 44.88
CA VAL A 326 55.87 -15.68 45.32
C VAL A 326 54.71 -14.70 45.15
N GLU A 327 54.89 -13.42 45.44
CA GLU A 327 53.86 -12.39 45.26
C GLU A 327 53.50 -12.16 43.79
N GLU A 328 54.50 -12.08 42.90
CA GLU A 328 54.30 -12.02 41.44
C GLU A 328 53.54 -13.27 40.92
N VAL A 329 53.90 -14.47 41.38
CA VAL A 329 53.22 -15.72 40.99
C VAL A 329 51.76 -15.75 41.45
N ASN A 330 51.44 -15.24 42.64
CA ASN A 330 50.05 -15.09 43.10
C ASN A 330 49.29 -14.06 42.24
N GLN A 331 49.93 -12.95 41.86
CA GLN A 331 49.32 -11.93 41.01
C GLN A 331 48.96 -12.50 39.62
N VAL A 332 49.88 -13.19 38.95
CA VAL A 332 49.61 -13.85 37.67
C VAL A 332 48.56 -14.97 37.82
N GLY A 333 48.55 -15.68 38.95
CA GLY A 333 47.51 -16.66 39.28
C GLY A 333 46.10 -16.06 39.33
N SER A 334 45.96 -14.85 39.89
CA SER A 334 44.69 -14.11 39.89
C SER A 334 44.27 -13.65 38.50
N GLN A 335 45.22 -13.29 37.62
CA GLN A 335 44.93 -12.93 36.23
C GLN A 335 44.41 -14.12 35.42
N PHE A 336 44.98 -15.32 35.56
CA PHE A 336 44.43 -16.52 34.94
C PHE A 336 43.02 -16.86 35.43
N ASN A 337 42.74 -16.67 36.72
CA ASN A 337 41.41 -16.88 37.29
C ASN A 337 40.35 -15.93 36.70
N GLU A 338 40.74 -14.67 36.47
CA GLU A 338 39.88 -13.68 35.82
C GLU A 338 39.68 -13.98 34.32
N ILE A 339 40.72 -14.39 33.59
CA ILE A 339 40.60 -14.87 32.19
C ILE A 339 39.61 -16.03 32.11
N ILE A 340 39.71 -17.03 33.00
CA ILE A 340 38.78 -18.16 33.06
C ILE A 340 37.33 -17.67 33.24
N ARG A 341 37.09 -16.74 34.17
CA ARG A 341 35.75 -16.18 34.41
C ARG A 341 35.21 -15.40 33.21
N GLN A 342 36.03 -14.56 32.57
CA GLN A 342 35.61 -13.77 31.42
C GLN A 342 35.28 -14.65 30.21
N VAL A 343 36.07 -15.70 29.96
CA VAL A 343 35.82 -16.64 28.87
C VAL A 343 34.57 -17.50 29.15
N GLN A 344 34.38 -17.98 30.39
CA GLN A 344 33.16 -18.70 30.78
C GLN A 344 31.89 -17.85 30.62
N ALA A 345 31.97 -16.54 30.87
CA ALA A 345 30.86 -15.59 30.67
C ALA A 345 30.48 -15.33 29.19
N LEU A 346 31.23 -15.88 28.22
CA LEU A 346 30.86 -15.87 26.81
C LEU A 346 29.90 -17.00 26.43
N THR A 347 29.95 -18.15 27.12
CA THR A 347 29.13 -19.35 26.81
C THR A 347 27.63 -19.05 26.63
N PRO A 348 26.92 -18.42 27.60
CA PRO A 348 25.49 -18.09 27.42
C PRO A 348 25.23 -17.01 26.35
N ARG A 349 26.26 -16.24 25.96
CA ARG A 349 26.15 -15.29 24.83
C ARG A 349 26.20 -16.03 23.49
N PHE A 350 27.05 -17.06 23.37
CA PHE A 350 27.08 -17.91 22.17
C PHE A 350 25.78 -18.69 21.99
N GLU A 351 25.19 -19.20 23.08
CA GLU A 351 23.86 -19.83 23.06
C GLU A 351 22.80 -18.85 22.54
N SER A 352 22.70 -17.65 23.13
CA SER A 352 21.75 -16.61 22.73
C SER A 352 21.94 -16.13 21.28
N VAL A 353 23.18 -15.98 20.81
CA VAL A 353 23.45 -15.64 19.40
C VAL A 353 23.03 -16.80 18.48
N ASN A 354 23.30 -18.06 18.84
CA ASN A 354 22.85 -19.21 18.07
C ASN A 354 21.31 -19.30 18.01
N GLU A 355 20.59 -19.06 19.10
CA GLU A 355 19.12 -19.00 19.11
C GLU A 355 18.59 -17.89 18.20
N GLY A 356 19.13 -16.66 18.35
CA GLY A 356 18.79 -15.54 17.49
C GLY A 356 19.02 -15.84 16.00
N MET A 357 20.12 -16.53 15.69
CA MET A 357 20.48 -16.87 14.32
C MET A 357 19.62 -18.00 13.73
N GLN A 358 19.15 -18.95 14.55
CA GLN A 358 18.14 -19.92 14.13
C GLN A 358 16.79 -19.24 13.86
N MET A 359 16.39 -18.24 14.66
CA MET A 359 15.20 -17.43 14.38
C MET A 359 15.34 -16.61 13.10
N HIS A 360 16.50 -16.02 12.82
CA HIS A 360 16.76 -15.33 11.54
C HIS A 360 16.67 -16.28 10.34
N ALA A 361 17.26 -17.48 10.42
CA ALA A 361 17.19 -18.48 9.36
C ALA A 361 15.75 -18.97 9.10
N ALA A 362 14.94 -19.13 10.16
CA ALA A 362 13.54 -19.50 10.07
C ALA A 362 12.67 -18.39 9.47
N GLY A 363 12.78 -17.16 9.98
CA GLY A 363 12.04 -15.99 9.45
C GLY A 363 12.37 -15.71 7.98
N ALA A 364 13.63 -15.91 7.57
CA ALA A 364 14.03 -15.85 6.17
C ALA A 364 13.34 -16.90 5.28
N GLN A 365 13.11 -18.11 5.81
CA GLN A 365 12.36 -19.16 5.11
C GLN A 365 10.86 -18.85 5.04
N GLU A 366 10.27 -18.26 6.07
CA GLU A 366 8.88 -17.76 6.04
C GLU A 366 8.70 -16.62 5.04
N ILE A 367 9.66 -15.68 4.96
CA ILE A 367 9.69 -14.63 3.94
C ILE A 367 9.76 -15.25 2.54
N SER A 368 10.68 -16.19 2.29
CA SER A 368 10.79 -16.84 0.96
C SER A 368 9.51 -17.62 0.59
N THR A 369 8.80 -18.18 1.56
CA THR A 369 7.51 -18.85 1.35
C THR A 369 6.41 -17.84 1.02
N SER A 370 6.33 -16.74 1.78
CA SER A 370 5.37 -15.64 1.58
C SER A 370 5.55 -14.96 0.22
N LEU A 371 6.80 -14.76 -0.22
CA LEU A 371 7.13 -14.20 -1.54
C LEU A 371 6.77 -15.16 -2.68
N THR A 372 6.81 -16.47 -2.46
CA THR A 372 6.33 -17.46 -3.45
C THR A 372 4.81 -17.31 -3.66
N GLN A 373 4.05 -17.16 -2.58
CA GLN A 373 2.61 -16.91 -2.64
C GLN A 373 2.26 -15.52 -3.22
N LEU A 374 3.07 -14.49 -2.91
CA LEU A 374 2.95 -13.16 -3.52
C LEU A 374 3.17 -13.23 -5.03
N GLY A 375 4.21 -13.94 -5.48
CA GLY A 375 4.49 -14.15 -6.90
C GLY A 375 3.35 -14.85 -7.65
N GLU A 376 2.71 -15.87 -7.04
CA GLU A 376 1.52 -16.49 -7.60
C GLU A 376 0.34 -15.51 -7.70
N SER A 377 0.06 -14.76 -6.63
CA SER A 377 -1.01 -13.73 -6.59
C SER A 377 -0.79 -12.63 -7.63
N THR A 378 0.47 -12.18 -7.80
CA THR A 378 0.86 -11.22 -8.84
C THR A 378 0.65 -11.79 -10.25
N GLN A 379 1.01 -13.06 -10.49
CA GLN A 379 0.77 -13.73 -11.76
C GLN A 379 -0.73 -13.89 -12.07
N GLN A 380 -1.55 -14.26 -11.08
CA GLN A 380 -3.01 -14.30 -11.19
C GLN A 380 -3.58 -12.91 -11.51
N THR A 381 -3.03 -11.85 -10.88
CA THR A 381 -3.41 -10.45 -11.15
C THR A 381 -3.13 -10.05 -12.61
N VAL A 382 -1.97 -10.38 -13.16
CA VAL A 382 -1.66 -10.13 -14.58
C VAL A 382 -2.63 -10.85 -15.52
N ILE A 383 -3.03 -12.08 -15.20
CA ILE A 383 -4.03 -12.83 -15.98
C ILE A 383 -5.40 -12.13 -15.94
N ALA A 384 -5.86 -11.71 -14.74
CA ALA A 384 -7.13 -11.00 -14.57
C ALA A 384 -7.17 -9.63 -15.29
N LEU A 385 -6.05 -8.90 -15.32
CA LEU A 385 -5.92 -7.63 -16.03
C LEU A 385 -5.99 -7.80 -17.55
N ARG A 386 -5.41 -8.87 -18.09
CA ARG A 386 -5.51 -9.20 -19.52
C ARG A 386 -6.94 -9.57 -19.92
N GLN A 387 -7.64 -10.35 -19.09
CA GLN A 387 -9.07 -10.64 -19.27
C GLN A 387 -9.94 -9.36 -19.17
N SER A 388 -9.60 -8.45 -18.26
CA SER A 388 -10.27 -7.15 -18.11
C SER A 388 -10.08 -6.28 -19.36
N THR A 389 -8.88 -6.24 -19.93
CA THR A 389 -8.56 -5.50 -21.16
C THR A 389 -9.38 -6.02 -22.35
N VAL A 390 -9.43 -7.34 -22.57
CA VAL A 390 -10.27 -7.95 -23.63
C VAL A 390 -11.77 -7.68 -23.42
N THR A 391 -12.21 -7.60 -22.16
CA THR A 391 -13.61 -7.25 -21.83
C THR A 391 -13.90 -5.77 -22.12
N LEU A 392 -12.94 -4.88 -21.88
CA LEU A 392 -13.04 -3.45 -22.17
C LEU A 392 -13.01 -3.14 -23.66
N GLU A 393 -12.23 -3.89 -24.46
CA GLU A 393 -12.25 -3.80 -25.93
C GLU A 393 -13.65 -4.12 -26.48
N ARG A 394 -14.29 -5.18 -25.97
CA ARG A 394 -15.68 -5.55 -26.31
C ARG A 394 -16.70 -4.50 -25.85
N LEU A 395 -16.52 -3.91 -24.68
CA LEU A 395 -17.40 -2.85 -24.18
C LEU A 395 -17.27 -1.55 -25.01
N ASN A 396 -16.05 -1.20 -25.42
CA ASN A 396 -15.77 -0.09 -26.33
C ASN A 396 -16.34 -0.35 -27.73
N GLU A 397 -16.25 -1.58 -28.26
CA GLU A 397 -16.90 -1.99 -29.51
C GLU A 397 -18.43 -1.87 -29.42
N ALA A 398 -19.04 -2.37 -28.33
CA ALA A 398 -20.48 -2.29 -28.10
C ALA A 398 -20.96 -0.83 -27.95
N SER A 399 -20.22 0.00 -27.21
CA SER A 399 -20.44 1.45 -27.10
C SER A 399 -20.37 2.14 -28.47
N THR A 400 -19.37 1.81 -29.28
CA THR A 400 -19.21 2.35 -30.64
C THR A 400 -20.37 1.95 -31.55
N LYS A 401 -20.82 0.69 -31.50
CA LYS A 401 -22.00 0.20 -32.24
C LYS A 401 -23.29 0.90 -31.79
N LEU A 402 -23.49 1.07 -30.48
CA LEU A 402 -24.64 1.79 -29.91
C LEU A 402 -24.65 3.26 -30.36
N ARG A 403 -23.51 3.95 -30.25
CA ARG A 403 -23.37 5.33 -30.73
C ARG A 403 -23.58 5.46 -32.24
N GLY A 404 -23.11 4.50 -33.03
CA GLY A 404 -23.39 4.42 -34.47
C GLY A 404 -24.89 4.29 -34.76
N ALA A 405 -25.56 3.33 -34.12
CA ALA A 405 -27.01 3.12 -34.27
C ALA A 405 -27.86 4.31 -33.77
N ILE A 406 -27.35 5.10 -32.83
CA ILE A 406 -28.01 6.32 -32.34
C ILE A 406 -27.74 7.53 -33.25
N SER A 407 -26.58 7.61 -33.89
CA SER A 407 -26.18 8.78 -34.70
C SER A 407 -27.03 9.04 -35.95
N SER A 408 -27.87 8.08 -36.37
CA SER A 408 -28.85 8.26 -37.44
C SER A 408 -30.11 9.00 -37.00
N PHE A 409 -30.41 9.07 -35.69
CA PHE A 409 -31.56 9.80 -35.17
C PHE A 409 -31.23 11.29 -35.01
N ARG A 410 -32.13 12.15 -35.50
CA ARG A 410 -32.03 13.59 -35.31
C ARG A 410 -32.83 14.01 -34.09
N LEU A 411 -32.09 14.49 -33.10
CA LEU A 411 -32.64 15.15 -31.92
C LEU A 411 -32.80 16.64 -32.19
N GLN A 412 -33.76 17.26 -31.52
CA GLN A 412 -33.86 18.71 -31.49
C GLN A 412 -32.69 19.26 -30.66
N GLU A 413 -31.93 20.21 -31.19
CA GLU A 413 -30.98 20.96 -30.37
C GLU A 413 -31.76 21.66 -29.27
N SER A 414 -31.55 21.21 -28.03
CA SER A 414 -32.13 21.87 -26.86
C SER A 414 -31.57 23.27 -26.77
N THR A 415 -32.39 24.27 -27.09
CA THR A 415 -32.11 25.69 -26.84
C THR A 415 -32.18 26.00 -25.34
N ALA A 416 -31.35 25.30 -24.57
CA ALA A 416 -30.98 25.73 -23.24
C ALA A 416 -30.31 27.10 -23.38
N GLY A 417 -30.78 28.09 -22.61
CA GLY A 417 -30.16 29.41 -22.55
C GLY A 417 -28.68 29.30 -22.15
N PRO A 418 -27.86 30.33 -22.44
CA PRO A 418 -26.41 30.27 -22.32
C PRO A 418 -25.98 29.73 -20.95
N SER A 419 -25.38 28.54 -20.96
CA SER A 419 -24.90 27.84 -19.76
C SER A 419 -23.92 28.73 -18.99
N LEU A 420 -23.92 28.63 -17.66
CA LEU A 420 -23.01 29.38 -16.77
C LEU A 420 -21.54 28.88 -16.83
N GLY A 421 -20.96 28.88 -18.04
CA GLY A 421 -19.55 28.54 -18.29
C GLY A 421 -18.55 29.64 -17.92
N ALA A 422 -19.02 30.85 -17.63
CA ALA A 422 -18.17 32.00 -17.29
C ALA A 422 -17.80 32.10 -15.80
N GLY A 423 -18.39 31.28 -14.92
CA GLY A 423 -18.27 31.42 -13.46
C GLY A 423 -17.08 30.73 -12.78
N LEU A 424 -16.31 29.90 -13.49
CA LEU A 424 -15.28 29.02 -12.89
C LEU A 424 -13.84 29.32 -13.33
N ALA A 425 -13.61 30.36 -14.13
CA ALA A 425 -12.26 30.76 -14.55
C ALA A 425 -11.45 31.42 -13.42
N ASP A 426 -12.11 32.13 -12.49
CA ASP A 426 -11.48 33.09 -11.57
C ASP A 426 -11.07 32.50 -10.21
N LEU A 427 -11.35 31.22 -9.96
CA LEU A 427 -11.09 30.55 -8.68
C LEU A 427 -9.72 29.85 -8.58
N ARG A 428 -8.81 30.09 -9.54
CA ARG A 428 -7.52 29.38 -9.65
C ARG A 428 -6.27 30.16 -9.22
N LEU A 429 -6.39 31.41 -8.76
CA LEU A 429 -5.26 32.27 -8.36
C LEU A 429 -5.36 32.85 -6.93
N ARG A 430 -5.86 32.06 -5.97
CA ARG A 430 -5.60 32.27 -4.53
C ARG A 430 -5.20 30.98 -3.81
N ARG A 431 -4.02 30.45 -4.14
CA ARG A 431 -3.22 29.70 -3.15
C ARG A 431 -2.34 30.71 -2.40
N SER A 432 -2.58 30.84 -1.10
CA SER A 432 -1.80 31.67 -0.19
C SER A 432 -0.36 31.17 -0.10
N SER A 433 0.59 31.98 -0.55
CA SER A 433 2.01 31.83 -0.28
C SER A 433 2.33 32.32 1.14
N ASP A 434 1.82 31.62 2.16
CA ASP A 434 2.07 31.91 3.57
C ASP A 434 2.01 30.62 4.42
N CYS A 435 3.17 30.00 4.62
CA CYS A 435 3.51 29.17 5.78
C CYS A 435 5.04 29.07 5.88
N PRO A 436 5.64 29.30 7.06
CA PRO A 436 7.10 29.29 7.21
C PRO A 436 7.65 27.86 7.25
N ALA A 437 8.84 27.67 6.67
CA ALA A 437 9.61 26.43 6.87
C ALA A 437 10.18 26.40 8.30
N SER A 438 9.75 25.45 9.12
CA SER A 438 10.37 25.14 10.41
C SER A 438 11.42 24.04 10.26
N SER A 439 12.58 24.25 10.86
CA SER A 439 13.73 23.35 10.73
C SER A 439 13.75 22.25 11.80
N SER A 440 13.46 21.01 11.40
CA SER A 440 13.92 19.80 12.10
C SER A 440 13.87 18.60 11.14
N GLY A 441 14.84 17.67 11.10
CA GLY A 441 16.09 17.63 11.86
C GLY A 441 16.20 16.44 12.82
N VAL A 442 15.82 15.24 12.37
CA VAL A 442 16.15 13.96 13.02
C VAL A 442 16.60 12.99 11.93
N ALA A 443 17.63 12.20 12.20
CA ALA A 443 18.10 11.12 11.35
C ALA A 443 17.82 9.77 12.01
N PHE A 444 17.54 8.75 11.21
CA PHE A 444 17.78 7.34 11.47
C PHE A 444 17.89 6.61 10.11
#